data_AF-A0A7Y1TDP8-F1
#
_entry.id   AF-A0A7Y1TDP8-F1
#
_cell.length_a   1.000
_cell.length_b   1.000
_cell.length_c   1.000
_cell.angle_alpha   90.00
_cell.angle_beta   90.00
_cell.angle_gamma   90.00
#
_symmetry.space_group_name_H-M   'P 1'
#
loop_
_entity.id
_entity.type
_entity.pdbx_description
1 polymer ?
#
loop_
_entity_poly.entity_id
_entity_poly.type
_entity_poly.pdbx_seq_one_letter_code
_entity_poly.pdbx_strand_id
1 'polypeptide(L)'
;MPELKNDLFLRALRRQPVPRTPVWIMRQAGRYLPEYREVRAEAGDFMSLCRNAPLACEVTLQPLRRFKLDAAILFSDILTVPDALGLGLYFETGEGPRFKRPVQDAAAIRRLSVPDVGSELGYVFEAVSTIRTALDGQVPLIGFAGSPWTVATYMVEGRSSRDFATIKGLAKEDPDALLHLLDIVTETTVHYLNSQIDAGAQAIMVFDTWGSALEPDDYHRFSLANMQTIVDNLVRDKGGESIPVILFTKGAGALLADMVDSGCDALGVDWTTDLATARRYVEDKVALQGNLDPATLRESPAVIRQGVADTLESYGRGPGHVFNLGHGITPDIDPEHLGVLVDAVHELSPQYHQ
;
A
#
# COMPACT_ATOMS: atom_id res chain seq x y z
N MET A 1 -3.24 2.54 24.37
CA MET A 1 -4.18 2.55 23.23
C MET A 1 -5.32 1.59 23.54
N PRO A 2 -6.51 1.74 22.94
CA PRO A 2 -7.63 0.80 23.10
C PRO A 2 -7.25 -0.61 22.64
N GLU A 3 -7.80 -1.62 23.31
CA GLU A 3 -7.61 -3.03 22.97
C GLU A 3 -8.29 -3.35 21.61
N LEU A 4 -7.61 -4.14 20.78
CA LEU A 4 -8.10 -4.48 19.44
C LEU A 4 -9.24 -5.52 19.52
N LYS A 5 -10.38 -5.21 18.90
CA LYS A 5 -11.63 -6.00 18.90
C LYS A 5 -11.73 -6.96 17.70
N ASN A 6 -11.20 -6.57 16.54
CA ASN A 6 -11.10 -7.40 15.34
C ASN A 6 -9.64 -7.52 14.91
N ASP A 7 -9.04 -8.69 15.09
CA ASP A 7 -7.64 -8.97 14.77
C ASP A 7 -7.47 -9.89 13.55
N LEU A 8 -8.56 -10.19 12.82
CA LEU A 8 -8.56 -11.17 11.72
C LEU A 8 -7.54 -10.85 10.64
N PHE A 9 -7.42 -9.57 10.26
CA PHE A 9 -6.44 -9.11 9.30
C PHE A 9 -5.00 -9.43 9.77
N LEU A 10 -4.65 -9.07 11.01
CA LEU A 10 -3.32 -9.32 11.56
C LEU A 10 -3.01 -10.83 11.67
N ARG A 11 -3.99 -11.63 12.09
CA ARG A 11 -3.85 -13.09 12.16
C ARG A 11 -3.63 -13.73 10.79
N ALA A 12 -4.40 -13.30 9.78
CA ALA A 12 -4.26 -13.82 8.43
C ALA A 12 -2.89 -13.49 7.83
N LEU A 13 -2.36 -12.28 8.05
CA LEU A 13 -1.01 -11.91 7.61
C LEU A 13 0.08 -12.78 8.27
N ARG A 14 -0.11 -13.15 9.53
CA ARG A 14 0.76 -14.09 10.25
C ARG A 14 0.46 -15.56 9.96
N ARG A 15 -0.43 -15.84 9.00
CA ARG A 15 -0.88 -17.18 8.60
C ARG A 15 -1.41 -18.00 9.78
N GLN A 16 -2.01 -17.33 10.75
CA GLN A 16 -2.71 -17.96 11.86
C GLN A 16 -4.14 -18.34 11.42
N PRO A 17 -4.74 -19.40 11.99
CA PRO A 17 -6.13 -19.76 11.71
C PRO A 17 -7.07 -18.57 11.97
N VAL A 18 -8.10 -18.40 11.13
CA VAL A 18 -9.15 -17.38 11.25
C VAL A 18 -10.50 -18.02 10.93
N PRO A 19 -11.62 -17.54 11.48
CA PRO A 19 -12.96 -18.09 11.20
C PRO A 19 -13.47 -17.76 9.79
N ARG A 20 -12.91 -16.73 9.15
CA ARG A 20 -13.24 -16.29 7.79
C ARG A 20 -12.08 -15.48 7.22
N THR A 21 -12.04 -15.32 5.89
CA THR A 21 -11.05 -14.46 5.24
C THR A 21 -11.34 -12.98 5.59
N PRO A 22 -10.34 -12.21 6.06
CA PRO A 22 -10.48 -10.77 6.26
C PRO A 22 -10.44 -10.02 4.93
N VAL A 23 -11.10 -8.86 4.86
CA VAL A 23 -11.13 -8.00 3.67
C VAL A 23 -10.92 -6.53 4.01
N TRP A 24 -10.07 -5.88 3.22
CA TRP A 24 -9.97 -4.42 3.12
C TRP A 24 -9.72 -4.04 1.67
N ILE A 25 -9.82 -2.77 1.30
CA ILE A 25 -9.82 -2.36 -0.10
C ILE A 25 -8.81 -1.24 -0.34
N MET A 26 -7.89 -1.46 -1.29
CA MET A 26 -6.99 -0.40 -1.75
C MET A 26 -7.79 0.81 -2.25
N ARG A 27 -7.43 2.01 -1.75
CA ARG A 27 -8.16 3.26 -1.99
C ARG A 27 -9.62 3.26 -1.48
N GLN A 28 -9.94 2.50 -0.42
CA GLN A 28 -11.25 2.54 0.24
C GLN A 28 -11.67 3.96 0.65
N ALA A 29 -10.74 4.81 1.08
CA ALA A 29 -10.98 6.24 1.20
C ALA A 29 -10.72 6.92 -0.16
N GLY A 30 -11.78 7.17 -0.93
CA GLY A 30 -11.59 7.66 -2.29
C GLY A 30 -12.82 8.23 -2.97
N ARG A 31 -12.59 8.79 -4.16
CA ARG A 31 -13.57 9.53 -4.97
C ARG A 31 -14.80 8.73 -5.40
N TYR A 32 -14.88 7.43 -5.16
CA TYR A 32 -16.12 6.69 -5.42
C TYR A 32 -17.18 6.99 -4.34
N LEU A 33 -16.76 7.39 -3.14
CA LEU A 33 -17.65 7.81 -2.05
C LEU A 33 -18.09 9.28 -2.22
N PRO A 34 -19.39 9.58 -2.17
CA PRO A 34 -19.89 10.96 -2.18
C PRO A 34 -19.34 11.82 -1.04
N GLU A 35 -19.37 11.32 0.19
CA GLU A 35 -18.89 12.02 1.40
C GLU A 35 -17.37 12.28 1.39
N TYR A 36 -16.59 11.45 0.68
CA TYR A 36 -15.18 11.73 0.45
C TYR A 36 -15.01 12.98 -0.43
N ARG A 37 -15.85 13.13 -1.46
CA ARG A 37 -15.80 14.29 -2.37
C ARG A 37 -16.16 15.57 -1.63
N GLU A 38 -17.10 15.51 -0.70
CA GLU A 38 -17.51 16.64 0.15
C GLU A 38 -16.35 17.11 1.03
N VAL A 39 -15.72 16.21 1.79
CA VAL A 39 -14.56 16.55 2.64
C VAL A 39 -13.36 17.02 1.82
N ARG A 40 -13.14 16.40 0.65
CA ARG A 40 -12.07 16.85 -0.27
C ARG A 40 -12.32 18.24 -0.82
N ALA A 41 -13.58 18.62 -1.06
CA ALA A 41 -13.93 19.97 -1.50
C ALA A 41 -13.72 21.00 -0.38
N GLU A 42 -14.03 20.65 0.87
CA GLU A 42 -13.76 21.49 2.05
C GLU A 42 -12.26 21.74 2.24
N ALA A 43 -11.42 20.70 2.07
CA ALA A 43 -9.98 20.83 2.17
C ALA A 43 -9.33 21.66 1.04
N GLY A 44 -10.07 21.91 -0.05
CA GLY A 44 -9.61 22.65 -1.23
C GLY A 44 -8.74 21.81 -2.17
N ASP A 45 -7.64 21.24 -1.68
CA ASP A 45 -6.74 20.40 -2.45
C ASP A 45 -6.31 19.13 -1.70
N PHE A 46 -5.71 18.20 -2.45
CA PHE A 46 -5.36 16.88 -1.93
C PHE A 46 -4.25 16.92 -0.87
N MET A 47 -3.26 17.81 -1.00
CA MET A 47 -2.19 17.93 -0.01
C MET A 47 -2.69 18.63 1.25
N SER A 48 -3.57 19.62 1.11
CA SER A 48 -4.27 20.24 2.23
C SER A 48 -5.10 19.22 3.02
N LEU A 49 -5.76 18.29 2.33
CA LEU A 49 -6.46 17.16 2.97
C LEU A 49 -5.49 16.23 3.71
N CYS A 50 -4.36 15.85 3.10
CA CYS A 50 -3.37 14.96 3.73
C CYS A 50 -2.68 15.61 4.94
N ARG A 51 -2.48 16.93 4.93
CA ARG A 51 -1.82 17.70 6.00
C ARG A 51 -2.74 18.06 7.17
N ASN A 52 -4.05 17.81 7.05
CA ASN A 52 -5.02 18.09 8.10
C ASN A 52 -5.41 16.77 8.79
N ALA A 53 -4.84 16.51 9.96
CA ALA A 53 -5.05 15.25 10.69
C ALA A 53 -6.53 14.94 10.99
N PRO A 54 -7.37 15.89 11.45
CA PRO A 54 -8.82 15.66 11.57
C PRO A 54 -9.51 15.25 10.27
N LEU A 55 -9.24 15.92 9.16
CA LEU A 55 -9.87 15.58 7.87
C LEU A 55 -9.33 14.27 7.28
N ALA A 56 -8.03 14.02 7.39
CA ALA A 56 -7.42 12.74 7.01
C ALA A 56 -7.99 11.57 7.83
N CYS A 57 -8.24 11.80 9.13
CA CYS A 57 -8.94 10.84 9.98
C CYS A 57 -10.37 10.61 9.51
N GLU A 58 -11.14 11.68 9.28
CA GLU A 58 -12.52 11.58 8.81
C GLU A 58 -12.63 10.73 7.54
N VAL A 59 -11.85 11.03 6.49
CA VAL A 59 -11.90 10.26 5.24
C VAL A 59 -11.42 8.82 5.40
N THR A 60 -10.53 8.54 6.36
CA THR A 60 -10.09 7.17 6.70
C THR A 60 -11.24 6.36 7.32
N LEU A 61 -12.10 6.99 8.11
CA LEU A 61 -13.20 6.33 8.81
C LEU A 61 -14.46 6.15 7.96
N GLN A 62 -14.68 7.01 6.95
CA GLN A 62 -15.85 6.95 6.07
C GLN A 62 -16.17 5.54 5.54
N PRO A 63 -15.21 4.76 5.00
CA PRO A 63 -15.49 3.43 4.45
C PRO A 63 -15.93 2.44 5.53
N LEU A 64 -15.42 2.57 6.77
CA LEU A 64 -15.77 1.70 7.89
C LEU A 64 -17.19 1.93 8.41
N ARG A 65 -17.76 3.12 8.15
CA ARG A 65 -19.17 3.42 8.47
C ARG A 65 -20.13 2.78 7.47
N ARG A 66 -19.67 2.51 6.23
CA ARG A 66 -20.46 1.87 5.18
C ARG A 66 -20.28 0.37 5.12
N PHE A 67 -19.04 -0.09 5.30
CA PHE A 67 -18.65 -1.47 5.00
C PHE A 67 -17.96 -2.09 6.23
N LYS A 68 -18.22 -3.38 6.47
CA LYS A 68 -17.60 -4.14 7.56
C LYS A 68 -16.18 -4.59 7.19
N LEU A 69 -15.31 -3.65 6.84
CA LEU A 69 -13.91 -3.95 6.50
C LEU A 69 -13.15 -4.41 7.75
N ASP A 70 -12.12 -5.22 7.55
CA ASP A 70 -11.30 -5.82 8.62
C ASP A 70 -9.99 -5.06 8.88
N ALA A 71 -9.75 -3.97 8.15
CA ALA A 71 -8.65 -3.05 8.38
C ALA A 71 -8.98 -1.64 7.88
N ALA A 72 -8.40 -0.65 8.54
CA ALA A 72 -8.30 0.72 8.05
C ALA A 72 -6.92 0.91 7.41
N ILE A 73 -6.81 1.77 6.41
CA ILE A 73 -5.52 2.24 5.91
C ILE A 73 -5.46 3.76 6.05
N LEU A 74 -4.34 4.27 6.55
CA LEU A 74 -4.05 5.69 6.63
C LEU A 74 -4.39 6.39 5.30
N PHE A 75 -5.13 7.49 5.36
CA PHE A 75 -5.23 8.39 4.22
C PHE A 75 -3.99 9.30 4.14
N SER A 76 -3.12 9.02 3.16
CA SER A 76 -1.92 9.80 2.86
C SER A 76 -1.54 9.59 1.38
N ASP A 77 -0.32 9.96 0.97
CA ASP A 77 0.21 9.76 -0.37
C ASP A 77 1.60 9.12 -0.37
N ILE A 78 1.91 8.32 -1.38
CA ILE A 78 3.23 7.69 -1.53
C ILE A 78 4.34 8.71 -1.82
N LEU A 79 3.98 9.93 -2.28
CA LEU A 79 4.91 11.00 -2.63
C LEU A 79 5.22 11.95 -1.47
N THR A 80 4.77 11.62 -0.25
CA THR A 80 5.15 12.35 0.97
C THR A 80 6.66 12.34 1.21
N VAL A 81 7.34 11.21 0.95
CA VAL A 81 8.81 11.10 1.06
C VAL A 81 9.54 12.07 0.12
N PRO A 82 9.25 12.11 -1.20
CA PRO A 82 9.76 13.15 -2.11
C PRO A 82 9.44 14.58 -1.72
N ASP A 83 8.27 14.81 -1.13
CA ASP A 83 7.87 16.15 -0.69
C ASP A 83 8.75 16.63 0.48
N ALA A 84 9.04 15.74 1.44
CA ALA A 84 10.00 15.98 2.52
C ALA A 84 11.44 16.19 2.04
N LEU A 85 11.81 15.60 0.90
CA LEU A 85 13.08 15.84 0.21
C LEU A 85 13.14 17.20 -0.51
N GLY A 86 12.08 18.02 -0.40
CA GLY A 86 12.07 19.38 -0.92
C GLY A 86 12.01 19.45 -2.43
N LEU A 87 11.40 18.48 -3.12
CA LEU A 87 11.24 18.51 -4.58
C LEU A 87 10.05 19.37 -5.06
N GLY A 88 9.20 19.80 -4.12
CA GLY A 88 8.06 20.67 -4.38
C GLY A 88 6.94 19.94 -5.13
N LEU A 89 6.33 18.96 -4.46
CA LEU A 89 5.20 18.20 -4.97
C LEU A 89 3.98 19.10 -5.15
N TYR A 90 3.26 18.92 -6.26
CA TYR A 90 1.94 19.50 -6.46
C TYR A 90 1.07 18.57 -7.30
N PHE A 91 -0.25 18.73 -7.18
CA PHE A 91 -1.22 17.93 -7.94
C PHE A 91 -1.93 18.82 -8.95
N GLU A 92 -1.71 18.52 -10.23
CA GLU A 92 -2.36 19.23 -11.34
C GLU A 92 -3.70 18.55 -11.68
N THR A 93 -4.76 19.34 -11.77
CA THR A 93 -6.13 18.84 -11.99
C THR A 93 -6.20 18.05 -13.30
N GLY A 94 -6.51 16.76 -13.20
CA GLY A 94 -6.63 15.87 -14.36
C GLY A 94 -5.31 15.23 -14.83
N GLU A 95 -4.15 15.73 -14.37
CA GLU A 95 -2.84 15.24 -14.83
C GLU A 95 -2.05 14.47 -13.77
N GLY A 96 -2.43 14.61 -12.49
CA GLY A 96 -1.81 13.86 -11.39
C GLY A 96 -0.63 14.59 -10.73
N PRO A 97 0.23 13.87 -10.00
CA PRO A 97 1.33 14.47 -9.25
C PRO A 97 2.46 14.94 -10.18
N ARG A 98 3.06 16.08 -9.81
CA ARG A 98 4.20 16.67 -10.49
C ARG A 98 5.20 17.27 -9.49
N PHE A 99 6.46 17.38 -9.90
CA PHE A 99 7.53 17.97 -9.11
C PHE A 99 8.07 19.24 -9.77
N LYS A 100 8.26 20.30 -8.96
CA LYS A 100 8.89 21.54 -9.41
C LYS A 100 10.39 21.38 -9.66
N ARG A 101 11.04 20.44 -8.97
CA ARG A 101 12.48 20.19 -9.03
C ARG A 101 12.75 18.69 -9.18
N PRO A 102 12.48 18.09 -10.35
CA PRO A 102 12.83 16.69 -10.59
C PRO A 102 14.37 16.51 -10.54
N VAL A 103 14.83 15.33 -10.14
CA VAL A 103 16.24 14.98 -9.98
C VAL A 103 16.73 14.15 -11.18
N GLN A 104 17.00 14.85 -12.29
CA GLN A 104 17.22 14.22 -13.60
C GLN A 104 18.69 13.92 -13.94
N ASP A 105 19.63 14.42 -13.13
CA ASP A 105 21.06 14.23 -13.36
C ASP A 105 21.80 13.85 -12.05
N ALA A 106 22.98 13.25 -12.21
CA ALA A 106 23.80 12.79 -11.10
C ALA A 106 24.17 13.91 -10.12
N ALA A 107 24.33 15.15 -10.60
CA ALA A 107 24.67 16.28 -9.73
C ALA A 107 23.49 16.69 -8.85
N ALA A 108 22.26 16.66 -9.37
CA ALA A 108 21.03 16.89 -8.61
C ALA A 108 20.82 15.80 -7.56
N ILE A 109 21.05 14.55 -7.93
CA ILE A 109 20.92 13.41 -7.03
C ILE A 109 21.93 13.48 -5.87
N ARG A 110 23.21 13.75 -6.15
CA ARG A 110 24.26 13.84 -5.12
C ARG A 110 24.11 15.02 -4.15
N ARG A 111 23.19 15.95 -4.42
CA ARG A 111 22.84 17.05 -3.49
C ARG A 111 21.72 16.67 -2.53
N LEU A 112 21.04 15.54 -2.75
CA LEU A 112 20.03 15.06 -1.83
C LEU A 112 20.69 14.56 -0.54
N SER A 113 19.92 14.63 0.53
CA SER A 113 20.28 14.12 1.85
C SER A 113 19.00 13.70 2.55
N VAL A 114 19.12 12.75 3.47
CA VAL A 114 17.98 12.30 4.26
C VAL A 114 17.43 13.47 5.09
N PRO A 115 16.13 13.78 5.00
CA PRO A 115 15.54 14.90 5.71
C PRO A 115 15.28 14.53 7.18
N ASP A 116 15.03 15.53 8.02
CA ASP A 116 14.42 15.28 9.33
C ASP A 116 12.95 14.89 9.13
N VAL A 117 12.70 13.59 9.08
CA VAL A 117 11.37 13.01 8.84
C VAL A 117 10.36 13.45 9.91
N GLY A 118 10.81 13.63 11.16
CA GLY A 118 9.96 14.06 12.26
C GLY A 118 9.40 15.46 12.02
N SER A 119 10.26 16.40 11.63
CA SER A 119 9.84 17.78 11.36
C SER A 119 9.06 17.93 10.05
N GLU A 120 9.49 17.26 8.98
CA GLU A 120 8.91 17.43 7.64
C GLU A 120 7.57 16.69 7.47
N LEU A 121 7.42 15.52 8.11
CA LEU A 121 6.25 14.63 7.94
C LEU A 121 5.43 14.43 9.22
N GLY A 122 5.65 15.26 10.25
CA GLY A 122 4.92 15.18 11.53
C GLY A 122 3.40 15.15 11.40
N TYR A 123 2.84 15.83 10.38
CA TYR A 123 1.40 15.81 10.09
C TYR A 123 0.86 14.41 9.78
N VAL A 124 1.67 13.53 9.20
CA VAL A 124 1.28 12.13 8.93
C VAL A 124 1.16 11.37 10.24
N PHE A 125 2.12 11.54 11.16
CA PHE A 125 2.15 10.82 12.43
C PHE A 125 1.04 11.31 13.37
N GLU A 126 0.69 12.60 13.29
CA GLU A 126 -0.50 13.15 13.93
C GLU A 126 -1.78 12.51 13.37
N ALA A 127 -1.90 12.36 12.04
CA ALA A 127 -3.03 11.67 11.43
C ALA A 127 -3.12 10.20 11.87
N VAL A 128 -2.00 9.46 11.90
CA VAL A 128 -1.94 8.08 12.40
C VAL A 128 -2.44 7.99 13.84
N SER A 129 -1.93 8.85 14.73
CA SER A 129 -2.33 8.88 16.15
C SER A 129 -3.81 9.22 16.32
N THR A 130 -4.31 10.17 15.52
CA THR A 130 -5.71 10.60 15.50
C THR A 130 -6.63 9.46 15.04
N ILE A 131 -6.29 8.80 13.92
CA ILE A 131 -7.02 7.65 13.39
C ILE A 131 -7.02 6.51 14.41
N ARG A 132 -5.85 6.17 14.97
CA ARG A 132 -5.74 5.06 15.91
C ARG A 132 -6.60 5.28 17.15
N THR A 133 -6.69 6.52 17.62
CA THR A 133 -7.59 6.89 18.72
C THR A 133 -9.05 6.78 18.31
N ALA A 134 -9.42 7.32 17.14
CA ALA A 134 -10.80 7.33 16.66
C ALA A 134 -11.35 5.95 16.27
N LEU A 135 -10.48 5.02 15.87
CA LEU A 135 -10.84 3.62 15.62
C LEU A 135 -11.31 2.89 16.88
N ASP A 136 -10.91 3.34 18.08
CA ASP A 136 -11.24 2.70 19.36
C ASP A 136 -11.08 1.17 19.36
N GLY A 137 -9.99 0.70 18.73
CA GLY A 137 -9.69 -0.73 18.61
C GLY A 137 -10.65 -1.52 17.71
N GLN A 138 -11.53 -0.89 16.94
CA GLN A 138 -12.50 -1.59 16.08
C GLN A 138 -11.82 -2.51 15.07
N VAL A 139 -10.79 -2.02 14.37
CA VAL A 139 -9.99 -2.73 13.37
C VAL A 139 -8.54 -2.21 13.39
N PRO A 140 -7.56 -2.99 12.90
CA PRO A 140 -6.18 -2.54 12.81
C PRO A 140 -6.01 -1.40 11.80
N LEU A 141 -5.03 -0.53 12.08
CA LEU A 141 -4.60 0.54 11.18
C LEU A 141 -3.35 0.14 10.38
N ILE A 142 -3.44 0.22 9.06
CA ILE A 142 -2.33 0.02 8.12
C ILE A 142 -1.63 1.37 7.88
N GLY A 143 -0.34 1.44 8.20
CA GLY A 143 0.57 2.46 7.72
C GLY A 143 1.17 2.06 6.37
N PHE A 144 1.66 3.02 5.60
CA PHE A 144 2.21 2.70 4.27
C PHE A 144 3.23 3.71 3.74
N ALA A 145 3.97 3.27 2.72
CA ALA A 145 4.83 4.10 1.88
C ALA A 145 4.90 3.54 0.45
N GLY A 146 5.39 4.34 -0.50
CA GLY A 146 5.83 3.81 -1.80
C GLY A 146 7.19 3.12 -1.68
N SER A 147 7.48 2.15 -2.57
CA SER A 147 8.81 1.56 -2.63
C SER A 147 9.86 2.59 -3.10
N PRO A 148 11.14 2.41 -2.74
CA PRO A 148 12.20 3.32 -3.17
C PRO A 148 12.29 3.45 -4.70
N TRP A 149 12.16 2.33 -5.43
CA TRP A 149 12.10 2.37 -6.90
C TRP A 149 10.91 3.19 -7.41
N THR A 150 9.70 2.86 -6.96
CA THR A 150 8.47 3.54 -7.41
C THR A 150 8.54 5.03 -7.14
N VAL A 151 8.99 5.42 -5.95
CA VAL A 151 9.16 6.82 -5.54
C VAL A 151 10.24 7.51 -6.38
N ALA A 152 11.39 6.88 -6.58
CA ALA A 152 12.46 7.40 -7.42
C ALA A 152 12.00 7.64 -8.86
N THR A 153 11.15 6.78 -9.44
CA THR A 153 10.59 7.02 -10.78
C THR A 153 9.89 8.38 -10.86
N TYR A 154 9.09 8.75 -9.86
CA TYR A 154 8.42 10.05 -9.83
C TYR A 154 9.39 11.22 -9.61
N MET A 155 10.40 11.03 -8.77
CA MET A 155 11.43 12.04 -8.49
C MET A 155 12.25 12.38 -9.73
N VAL A 156 12.62 11.37 -10.53
CA VAL A 156 13.43 11.51 -11.74
C VAL A 156 12.57 11.96 -12.93
N GLU A 157 11.44 11.31 -13.17
CA GLU A 157 10.56 11.66 -14.31
C GLU A 157 9.79 12.98 -14.08
N GLY A 158 9.70 13.42 -12.82
CA GLY A 158 8.97 14.63 -12.40
C GLY A 158 7.46 14.53 -12.46
N ARG A 159 6.91 13.39 -12.89
CA ARG A 159 5.49 13.07 -13.05
C ARG A 159 5.30 11.57 -13.25
N SER A 160 4.05 11.12 -13.39
CA SER A 160 3.79 9.77 -13.88
C SER A 160 4.34 9.61 -15.31
N SER A 161 5.10 8.54 -15.55
CA SER A 161 5.59 8.16 -16.88
C SER A 161 5.05 6.78 -17.29
N ARG A 162 5.05 6.49 -18.59
CA ARG A 162 4.62 5.19 -19.14
C ARG A 162 5.79 4.24 -19.36
N ASP A 163 6.95 4.77 -19.76
CA ASP A 163 8.12 4.00 -20.17
C ASP A 163 9.28 4.10 -19.16
N PHE A 164 9.27 5.13 -18.31
CA PHE A 164 10.32 5.43 -17.33
C PHE A 164 11.70 5.59 -17.99
N ALA A 165 11.72 6.23 -19.18
CA ALA A 165 12.92 6.32 -20.00
C ALA A 165 14.09 7.03 -19.30
N THR A 166 13.82 8.07 -18.50
CA THR A 166 14.86 8.87 -17.86
C THR A 166 15.56 8.07 -16.76
N ILE A 167 14.79 7.48 -15.85
CA ILE A 167 15.37 6.70 -14.73
C ILE A 167 16.01 5.40 -15.21
N LYS A 168 15.46 4.75 -16.25
CA LYS A 168 16.10 3.58 -16.87
C LYS A 168 17.36 3.95 -17.64
N GLY A 169 17.42 5.14 -18.22
CA GLY A 169 18.66 5.70 -18.78
C GLY A 169 19.72 5.87 -17.70
N LEU A 170 19.34 6.48 -16.57
CA LEU A 170 20.23 6.65 -15.41
C LEU A 170 20.75 5.31 -14.87
N ALA A 171 19.90 4.28 -14.79
CA ALA A 171 20.29 2.94 -14.37
C ALA A 171 21.41 2.33 -15.23
N LYS A 172 21.49 2.70 -16.52
CA LYS A 172 22.50 2.22 -17.48
C LYS A 172 23.73 3.11 -17.53
N GLU A 173 23.54 4.42 -17.47
CA GLU A 173 24.62 5.41 -17.70
C GLU A 173 25.36 5.79 -16.42
N ASP A 174 24.68 5.87 -15.28
CA ASP A 174 25.28 6.16 -13.96
C ASP A 174 24.52 5.39 -12.85
N PRO A 175 24.70 4.06 -12.79
CA PRO A 175 24.03 3.22 -11.80
C PRO A 175 24.40 3.60 -10.35
N ASP A 176 25.58 4.17 -10.11
CA ASP A 176 26.02 4.58 -8.78
C ASP A 176 25.23 5.80 -8.30
N ALA A 177 24.93 6.76 -9.19
CA ALA A 177 24.01 7.84 -8.86
C ALA A 177 22.59 7.32 -8.57
N LEU A 178 22.08 6.37 -9.35
CA LEU A 178 20.77 5.78 -9.06
C LEU A 178 20.74 5.04 -7.72
N LEU A 179 21.78 4.26 -7.41
CA LEU A 179 21.90 3.60 -6.09
C LEU A 179 21.92 4.62 -4.96
N HIS A 180 22.68 5.71 -5.09
CA HIS A 180 22.69 6.78 -4.09
C HIS A 180 21.31 7.42 -3.88
N LEU A 181 20.55 7.65 -4.96
CA LEU A 181 19.17 8.12 -4.86
C LEU A 181 18.30 7.12 -4.09
N LEU A 182 18.38 5.84 -4.43
CA LEU A 182 17.60 4.78 -3.81
C LEU A 182 17.97 4.61 -2.33
N ASP A 183 19.24 4.74 -1.95
CA ASP A 183 19.70 4.68 -0.56
C ASP A 183 19.06 5.79 0.27
N ILE A 184 19.05 7.04 -0.23
CA ILE A 184 18.43 8.18 0.47
C ILE A 184 16.93 7.95 0.64
N VAL A 185 16.24 7.50 -0.41
CA VAL A 185 14.78 7.23 -0.35
C VAL A 185 14.50 6.07 0.61
N THR A 186 15.33 5.03 0.61
CA THR A 186 15.23 3.87 1.49
C THR A 186 15.38 4.27 2.96
N GLU A 187 16.46 5.00 3.30
CA GLU A 187 16.70 5.47 4.68
C GLU A 187 15.56 6.39 5.16
N THR A 188 15.12 7.32 4.31
CA THR A 188 13.98 8.19 4.62
C THR A 188 12.70 7.38 4.84
N THR A 189 12.47 6.34 4.03
CA THR A 189 11.30 5.46 4.14
C THR A 189 11.32 4.62 5.41
N VAL A 190 12.49 4.13 5.84
CA VAL A 190 12.64 3.42 7.12
C VAL A 190 12.24 4.32 8.29
N HIS A 191 12.80 5.54 8.36
CA HIS A 191 12.43 6.51 9.40
C HIS A 191 10.94 6.86 9.37
N TYR A 192 10.38 7.04 8.19
CA TYR A 192 8.96 7.37 7.99
C TYR A 192 8.03 6.24 8.46
N LEU A 193 8.31 4.99 8.08
CA LEU A 193 7.49 3.84 8.45
C LEU A 193 7.61 3.52 9.95
N ASN A 194 8.81 3.56 10.52
CA ASN A 194 9.00 3.41 11.97
C ASN A 194 8.27 4.50 12.77
N SER A 195 8.25 5.73 12.28
CA SER A 195 7.48 6.81 12.91
C SER A 195 5.96 6.58 12.83
N GLN A 196 5.46 5.97 11.76
CA GLN A 196 4.05 5.53 11.69
C GLN A 196 3.76 4.40 12.69
N ILE A 197 4.67 3.43 12.86
CA ILE A 197 4.54 2.37 13.87
C ILE A 197 4.48 2.98 15.27
N ASP A 198 5.38 3.91 15.57
CA ASP A 198 5.42 4.62 16.85
C ASP A 198 4.14 5.41 17.13
N ALA A 199 3.55 6.02 16.09
CA ALA A 199 2.29 6.72 16.16
C ALA A 199 1.06 5.80 16.28
N GLY A 200 1.19 4.50 15.99
CA GLY A 200 0.16 3.49 16.25
C GLY A 200 -0.31 2.67 15.06
N ALA A 201 0.39 2.69 13.92
CA ALA A 201 0.17 1.72 12.85
C ALA A 201 0.44 0.28 13.34
N GLN A 202 -0.42 -0.67 12.96
CA GLN A 202 -0.38 -2.07 13.41
C GLN A 202 0.04 -3.05 12.32
N ALA A 203 0.12 -2.58 11.08
CA ALA A 203 0.71 -3.26 9.95
C ALA A 203 1.28 -2.21 9.00
N ILE A 204 2.25 -2.61 8.19
CA ILE A 204 2.89 -1.75 7.20
C ILE A 204 2.73 -2.34 5.81
N MET A 205 2.46 -1.49 4.83
CA MET A 205 2.44 -1.88 3.42
C MET A 205 3.38 -1.01 2.59
N VAL A 206 4.24 -1.63 1.78
CA VAL A 206 5.12 -0.95 0.83
C VAL A 206 4.61 -1.19 -0.59
N PHE A 207 4.28 -0.09 -1.27
CA PHE A 207 3.69 -0.10 -2.61
C PHE A 207 4.76 0.07 -3.69
N ASP A 208 5.16 -1.02 -4.32
CA ASP A 208 6.03 -1.04 -5.49
C ASP A 208 5.23 -1.10 -6.79
N THR A 209 4.52 0.00 -7.07
CA THR A 209 3.59 0.07 -8.22
C THR A 209 4.29 -0.12 -9.57
N TRP A 210 5.57 0.23 -9.66
CA TRP A 210 6.33 0.27 -10.91
C TRP A 210 7.47 -0.75 -11.00
N GLY A 211 7.61 -1.67 -10.03
CA GLY A 211 8.69 -2.66 -10.03
C GLY A 211 8.70 -3.58 -11.24
N SER A 212 7.52 -4.04 -11.69
CA SER A 212 7.39 -4.93 -12.86
C SER A 212 7.74 -4.27 -14.20
N ALA A 213 8.02 -2.97 -14.22
CA ALA A 213 8.54 -2.30 -15.40
C ALA A 213 10.04 -2.56 -15.63
N LEU A 214 10.74 -3.15 -14.66
CA LEU A 214 12.17 -3.46 -14.73
C LEU A 214 12.44 -4.84 -15.36
N GLU A 215 13.64 -4.99 -15.92
CA GLU A 215 14.18 -6.31 -16.23
C GLU A 215 14.51 -7.05 -14.92
N PRO A 216 14.55 -8.41 -14.90
CA PRO A 216 14.73 -9.16 -13.67
C PRO A 216 15.94 -8.74 -12.81
N ASP A 217 17.13 -8.60 -13.42
CA ASP A 217 18.34 -8.20 -12.69
C ASP A 217 18.22 -6.78 -12.12
N ASP A 218 17.61 -5.86 -12.87
CA ASP A 218 17.35 -4.49 -12.42
C ASP A 218 16.27 -4.47 -11.32
N TYR A 219 15.26 -5.32 -11.38
CA TYR A 219 14.25 -5.45 -10.32
C TYR A 219 14.90 -5.88 -9.01
N HIS A 220 15.77 -6.89 -9.06
CA HIS A 220 16.51 -7.39 -7.90
C HIS A 220 17.37 -6.27 -7.30
N ARG A 221 18.14 -5.60 -8.16
CA ARG A 221 19.13 -4.59 -7.76
C ARG A 221 18.49 -3.28 -7.28
N PHE A 222 17.51 -2.76 -8.00
CA PHE A 222 17.01 -1.40 -7.78
C PHE A 222 15.67 -1.34 -7.04
N SER A 223 14.89 -2.43 -7.01
CA SER A 223 13.62 -2.47 -6.27
C SER A 223 13.68 -3.41 -5.06
N LEU A 224 13.86 -4.72 -5.29
CA LEU A 224 13.74 -5.74 -4.24
C LEU A 224 14.77 -5.56 -3.13
N ALA A 225 16.04 -5.31 -3.47
CA ALA A 225 17.09 -5.07 -2.47
C ALA A 225 16.74 -3.91 -1.53
N ASN A 226 16.18 -2.81 -2.06
CA ASN A 226 15.77 -1.67 -1.25
C ASN A 226 14.55 -1.98 -0.36
N MET A 227 13.58 -2.74 -0.87
CA MET A 227 12.45 -3.20 -0.07
C MET A 227 12.89 -4.15 1.06
N GLN A 228 13.85 -5.03 0.79
CA GLN A 228 14.44 -5.91 1.81
C GLN A 228 15.14 -5.09 2.90
N THR A 229 15.96 -4.11 2.52
CA THR A 229 16.57 -3.17 3.48
C THR A 229 15.53 -2.46 4.35
N ILE A 230 14.39 -2.05 3.78
CA ILE A 230 13.28 -1.50 4.58
C ILE A 230 12.82 -2.53 5.61
N VAL A 231 12.44 -3.72 5.15
CA VAL A 231 11.89 -4.79 6.00
C VAL A 231 12.83 -5.15 7.16
N ASP A 232 14.14 -5.21 6.89
CA ASP A 232 15.17 -5.53 7.87
C ASP A 232 15.34 -4.45 8.96
N ASN A 233 14.98 -3.21 8.66
CA ASN A 233 15.15 -2.06 9.55
C ASN A 233 13.82 -1.56 10.17
N LEU A 234 12.70 -2.23 9.91
CA LEU A 234 11.43 -1.93 10.55
C LEU A 234 11.34 -2.53 11.97
N VAL A 235 10.70 -1.79 12.87
CA VAL A 235 10.31 -2.29 14.19
C VAL A 235 9.23 -3.38 14.00
N ARG A 236 9.56 -4.64 14.30
CA ARG A 236 8.64 -5.79 14.12
C ARG A 236 7.88 -6.20 15.38
N ASP A 237 8.24 -5.67 16.54
CA ASP A 237 7.52 -5.82 17.81
C ASP A 237 7.35 -4.46 18.47
N LYS A 238 6.11 -4.08 18.76
CA LYS A 238 5.78 -2.86 19.49
C LYS A 238 4.92 -3.21 20.69
N GLY A 239 5.56 -3.34 21.85
CA GLY A 239 4.84 -3.60 23.11
C GLY A 239 4.20 -4.99 23.15
N GLY A 240 4.83 -6.00 22.54
CA GLY A 240 4.30 -7.35 22.44
C GLY A 240 3.30 -7.57 21.31
N GLU A 241 2.97 -6.52 20.54
CA GLU A 241 2.25 -6.65 19.28
C GLU A 241 3.26 -6.78 18.13
N SER A 242 3.25 -7.92 17.43
CA SER A 242 4.01 -8.09 16.19
C SER A 242 3.45 -7.16 15.10
N ILE A 243 4.29 -6.48 14.33
CA ILE A 243 3.88 -5.59 13.23
C ILE A 243 4.14 -6.28 11.89
N PRO A 244 3.09 -6.76 11.18
CA PRO A 244 3.26 -7.41 9.91
C PRO A 244 3.64 -6.41 8.80
N VAL A 245 4.46 -6.85 7.85
CA VAL A 245 4.90 -6.08 6.69
C VAL A 245 4.43 -6.75 5.40
N ILE A 246 3.74 -5.98 4.57
CA ILE A 246 3.21 -6.39 3.27
C ILE A 246 4.04 -5.71 2.18
N LEU A 247 4.61 -6.50 1.26
CA LEU A 247 5.19 -5.95 0.03
C LEU A 247 4.23 -6.16 -1.13
N PHE A 248 4.08 -5.15 -1.99
CA PHE A 248 3.23 -5.26 -3.17
C PHE A 248 3.92 -4.69 -4.40
N THR A 249 4.46 -5.57 -5.24
CA THR A 249 4.85 -5.21 -6.62
C THR A 249 3.69 -5.51 -7.55
N LYS A 250 3.09 -4.47 -8.15
CA LYS A 250 2.03 -4.68 -9.15
C LYS A 250 2.64 -5.36 -10.38
N GLY A 251 2.02 -6.43 -10.87
CA GLY A 251 2.48 -7.22 -12.00
C GLY A 251 3.67 -8.13 -11.66
N ALA A 252 3.88 -8.48 -10.38
CA ALA A 252 5.01 -9.29 -9.95
C ALA A 252 5.09 -10.64 -10.68
N GLY A 253 3.96 -11.35 -10.82
CA GLY A 253 3.94 -12.67 -11.45
C GLY A 253 4.96 -13.62 -10.83
N ALA A 254 5.90 -14.13 -11.63
CA ALA A 254 6.96 -15.03 -11.17
C ALA A 254 7.93 -14.38 -10.17
N LEU A 255 8.06 -13.04 -10.15
CA LEU A 255 8.89 -12.32 -9.18
C LEU A 255 8.43 -12.53 -7.73
N LEU A 256 7.19 -13.00 -7.51
CA LEU A 256 6.72 -13.39 -6.18
C LEU A 256 7.64 -14.43 -5.53
N ALA A 257 8.26 -15.34 -6.30
CA ALA A 257 9.19 -16.32 -5.77
C ALA A 257 10.45 -15.66 -5.16
N ASP A 258 10.94 -14.58 -5.77
CA ASP A 258 12.10 -13.84 -5.29
C ASP A 258 11.78 -12.99 -4.06
N MET A 259 10.56 -12.44 -3.99
CA MET A 259 10.13 -11.55 -2.89
C MET A 259 9.97 -12.26 -1.55
N VAL A 260 9.80 -13.59 -1.55
CA VAL A 260 9.54 -14.38 -0.34
C VAL A 260 10.67 -14.28 0.68
N ASP A 261 11.91 -14.23 0.21
CA ASP A 261 13.09 -14.20 1.07
C ASP A 261 13.43 -12.78 1.57
N SER A 262 12.58 -11.78 1.29
CA SER A 262 12.76 -10.41 1.74
C SER A 262 12.50 -10.21 3.25
N GLY A 263 12.01 -11.24 3.96
CA GLY A 263 11.61 -11.15 5.37
C GLY A 263 10.23 -10.52 5.62
N CYS A 264 9.44 -10.29 4.57
CA CYS A 264 8.06 -9.79 4.70
C CYS A 264 7.11 -10.87 5.21
N ASP A 265 5.96 -10.48 5.75
CA ASP A 265 4.94 -11.43 6.25
C ASP A 265 3.91 -11.78 5.17
N ALA A 266 3.70 -10.87 4.21
CA ALA A 266 2.74 -11.07 3.14
C ALA A 266 3.14 -10.39 1.83
N LEU A 267 2.67 -10.97 0.72
CA LEU A 267 2.79 -10.40 -0.61
C LEU A 267 1.43 -10.03 -1.18
N GLY A 268 1.31 -8.80 -1.68
CA GLY A 268 0.18 -8.38 -2.49
C GLY A 268 0.27 -8.99 -3.89
N VAL A 269 -0.87 -9.45 -4.41
CA VAL A 269 -1.00 -10.08 -5.72
C VAL A 269 -2.07 -9.33 -6.50
N ASP A 270 -1.82 -9.04 -7.78
CA ASP A 270 -2.84 -8.49 -8.66
C ASP A 270 -3.55 -9.57 -9.49
N TRP A 271 -4.57 -9.17 -10.25
CA TRP A 271 -5.43 -10.09 -11.01
C TRP A 271 -4.73 -10.79 -12.18
N THR A 272 -3.49 -10.41 -12.52
CA THR A 272 -2.75 -11.03 -13.63
C THR A 272 -2.16 -12.39 -13.25
N THR A 273 -2.15 -12.74 -11.95
CA THR A 273 -1.65 -14.00 -11.42
C THR A 273 -2.70 -14.62 -10.51
N ASP A 274 -3.27 -15.77 -10.86
CA ASP A 274 -4.23 -16.45 -9.98
C ASP A 274 -3.60 -16.85 -8.63
N LEU A 275 -4.40 -16.93 -7.57
CA LEU A 275 -3.89 -17.16 -6.22
C LEU A 275 -3.34 -18.57 -6.02
N ALA A 276 -3.82 -19.58 -6.76
CA ALA A 276 -3.23 -20.93 -6.73
C ALA A 276 -1.80 -20.92 -7.25
N THR A 277 -1.54 -20.17 -8.32
CA THR A 277 -0.21 -19.96 -8.90
C THR A 277 0.68 -19.12 -7.97
N ALA A 278 0.18 -18.00 -7.45
CA ALA A 278 0.91 -17.20 -6.47
C ALA A 278 1.31 -18.03 -5.24
N ARG A 279 0.40 -18.88 -4.74
CA ARG A 279 0.65 -19.76 -3.60
C ARG A 279 1.75 -20.79 -3.87
N ARG A 280 1.86 -21.28 -5.11
CA ARG A 280 2.99 -22.12 -5.55
C ARG A 280 4.31 -21.37 -5.58
N TYR A 281 4.33 -20.12 -6.05
CA TYR A 281 5.56 -19.31 -6.05
C TYR A 281 6.08 -19.04 -4.64
N VAL A 282 5.17 -18.79 -3.70
CA VAL A 282 5.56 -18.47 -2.31
C VAL A 282 5.75 -19.69 -1.42
N GLU A 283 5.46 -20.89 -1.93
CA GLU A 283 5.59 -22.18 -1.22
C GLU A 283 5.01 -22.15 0.20
N ASP A 284 3.87 -21.48 0.39
CA ASP A 284 3.28 -21.34 1.72
C ASP A 284 4.29 -20.78 2.76
N LYS A 285 5.20 -19.87 2.40
CA LYS A 285 6.13 -19.22 3.34
C LYS A 285 5.58 -17.91 3.90
N VAL A 286 4.89 -17.13 3.06
CA VAL A 286 4.26 -15.83 3.39
C VAL A 286 2.77 -15.84 3.08
N ALA A 287 2.01 -14.94 3.70
CA ALA A 287 0.60 -14.73 3.38
C ALA A 287 0.44 -14.06 2.00
N LEU A 288 -0.75 -14.20 1.39
CA LEU A 288 -1.11 -13.54 0.15
C LEU A 288 -2.26 -12.57 0.38
N GLN A 289 -2.16 -11.38 -0.23
CA GLN A 289 -3.20 -10.37 -0.22
C GLN A 289 -3.70 -10.08 -1.63
N GLY A 290 -5.01 -10.16 -1.86
CA GLY A 290 -5.60 -9.89 -3.17
C GLY A 290 -6.71 -10.89 -3.57
N ASN A 291 -7.03 -11.01 -4.85
CA ASN A 291 -6.41 -10.28 -5.97
C ASN A 291 -7.39 -9.85 -7.06
N LEU A 292 -8.68 -9.71 -6.73
CA LEU A 292 -9.75 -9.43 -7.69
C LEU A 292 -9.48 -8.17 -8.52
N ASP A 293 -9.77 -8.20 -9.83
CA ASP A 293 -9.68 -7.02 -10.69
C ASP A 293 -10.69 -5.95 -10.22
N PRO A 294 -10.25 -4.71 -9.90
CA PRO A 294 -11.18 -3.63 -9.55
C PRO A 294 -12.23 -3.36 -10.63
N ALA A 295 -11.98 -3.74 -11.89
CA ALA A 295 -12.96 -3.60 -12.96
C ALA A 295 -14.21 -4.44 -12.76
N THR A 296 -14.12 -5.57 -12.04
CA THR A 296 -15.28 -6.42 -11.70
C THR A 296 -16.35 -5.63 -10.94
N LEU A 297 -16.00 -4.59 -10.19
CA LEU A 297 -16.96 -3.75 -9.48
C LEU A 297 -17.86 -2.89 -10.39
N ARG A 298 -17.62 -2.84 -11.70
CA ARG A 298 -18.54 -2.22 -12.67
C ARG A 298 -19.70 -3.13 -13.08
N GLU A 299 -19.56 -4.42 -12.80
CA GLU A 299 -20.48 -5.44 -13.26
C GLU A 299 -21.65 -5.65 -12.29
N SER A 300 -22.61 -6.49 -12.69
CA SER A 300 -23.77 -6.79 -11.84
C SER A 300 -23.36 -7.42 -10.50
N PRO A 301 -24.20 -7.28 -9.44
CA PRO A 301 -23.95 -7.92 -8.14
C PRO A 301 -23.65 -9.42 -8.23
N ALA A 302 -24.29 -10.15 -9.16
CA ALA A 302 -24.05 -11.57 -9.36
C ALA A 302 -22.62 -11.85 -9.89
N VAL A 303 -22.13 -11.03 -10.81
CA VAL A 303 -20.76 -11.15 -11.37
C VAL A 303 -19.73 -10.80 -10.30
N ILE A 304 -19.97 -9.77 -9.48
CA ILE A 304 -19.11 -9.41 -8.35
C ILE A 304 -19.02 -10.59 -7.37
N ARG A 305 -20.16 -11.17 -7.00
CA ARG A 305 -20.22 -12.32 -6.09
C ARG A 305 -19.49 -13.54 -6.64
N GLN A 306 -19.62 -13.81 -7.94
CA GLN A 306 -18.91 -14.89 -8.60
C GLN A 306 -17.40 -14.64 -8.60
N GLY A 307 -16.94 -13.42 -8.92
CA GLY A 307 -15.52 -13.07 -8.86
C GLY A 307 -14.92 -13.24 -7.46
N VAL A 308 -15.69 -12.93 -6.41
CA VAL A 308 -15.29 -13.23 -5.03
C VAL A 308 -15.19 -14.74 -4.78
N ALA A 309 -16.18 -15.52 -5.21
CA ALA A 309 -16.17 -16.98 -5.07
C ALA A 309 -14.95 -17.60 -5.77
N ASP A 310 -14.69 -17.21 -7.01
CA ASP A 310 -13.57 -17.70 -7.83
C ASP A 310 -12.22 -17.33 -7.20
N THR A 311 -12.10 -16.13 -6.65
CA THR A 311 -10.88 -15.68 -5.97
C THR A 311 -10.62 -16.49 -4.69
N LEU A 312 -11.66 -16.72 -3.87
CA LEU A 312 -11.56 -17.53 -2.66
C LEU A 312 -11.23 -18.99 -2.99
N GLU A 313 -11.87 -19.56 -4.02
CA GLU A 313 -11.59 -20.91 -4.50
C GLU A 313 -10.16 -21.05 -5.03
N SER A 314 -9.68 -20.05 -5.78
CA SER A 314 -8.31 -20.00 -6.30
C SER A 314 -7.27 -20.04 -5.17
N TYR A 315 -7.47 -19.32 -4.06
CA TYR A 315 -6.58 -19.45 -2.89
C TYR A 315 -6.74 -20.82 -2.21
N GLY A 316 -7.99 -21.27 -2.04
CA GLY A 316 -8.35 -22.55 -1.46
C GLY A 316 -8.34 -22.56 0.07
N ARG A 317 -8.11 -23.73 0.66
CA ARG A 317 -8.16 -23.95 2.12
C ARG A 317 -6.88 -23.52 2.82
N GLY A 318 -7.03 -23.14 4.09
CA GLY A 318 -5.93 -22.83 5.01
C GLY A 318 -5.79 -21.34 5.32
N PRO A 319 -4.98 -20.99 6.32
CA PRO A 319 -4.74 -19.60 6.70
C PRO A 319 -3.86 -18.90 5.67
N GLY A 320 -3.68 -17.58 5.83
CA GLY A 320 -2.72 -16.82 5.02
C GLY A 320 -3.33 -16.02 3.86
N HIS A 321 -4.66 -15.93 3.74
CA HIS A 321 -5.31 -15.08 2.74
C HIS A 321 -5.90 -13.83 3.38
N VAL A 322 -5.57 -12.67 2.84
CA VAL A 322 -6.32 -11.42 3.02
C VAL A 322 -6.97 -11.07 1.69
N PHE A 323 -8.30 -11.03 1.63
CA PHE A 323 -8.98 -10.62 0.41
C PHE A 323 -8.75 -9.13 0.18
N ASN A 324 -8.41 -8.77 -1.05
CA ASN A 324 -8.34 -7.39 -1.51
C ASN A 324 -8.58 -7.36 -3.03
N LEU A 325 -8.72 -6.17 -3.59
CA LEU A 325 -8.55 -5.96 -5.02
C LEU A 325 -7.06 -6.07 -5.39
N GLY A 326 -6.75 -6.30 -6.67
CA GLY A 326 -5.38 -6.29 -7.20
C GLY A 326 -4.85 -4.88 -7.50
N HIS A 327 -5.70 -3.86 -7.44
CA HIS A 327 -5.31 -2.45 -7.46
C HIS A 327 -6.41 -1.58 -6.82
N GLY A 328 -6.18 -0.29 -6.68
CA GLY A 328 -7.12 0.61 -6.01
C GLY A 328 -8.41 0.80 -6.79
N ILE A 329 -9.52 0.94 -6.06
CA ILE A 329 -10.84 1.25 -6.61
C ILE A 329 -10.82 2.57 -7.41
N THR A 330 -11.59 2.62 -8.50
CA THR A 330 -11.66 3.78 -9.39
C THR A 330 -12.87 4.68 -9.07
N PRO A 331 -12.82 6.00 -9.39
CA PRO A 331 -13.84 6.96 -8.96
C PRO A 331 -15.27 6.73 -9.47
N ASP A 332 -15.42 5.96 -10.53
CA ASP A 332 -16.67 5.66 -11.24
C ASP A 332 -17.45 4.48 -10.63
N ILE A 333 -16.84 3.73 -9.71
CA ILE A 333 -17.49 2.58 -9.07
C ILE A 333 -18.64 3.01 -8.15
N ASP A 334 -19.75 2.29 -8.20
CA ASP A 334 -20.86 2.45 -7.26
C ASP A 334 -20.48 1.93 -5.86
N PRO A 335 -20.59 2.74 -4.78
CA PRO A 335 -20.36 2.26 -3.41
C PRO A 335 -21.15 1.00 -3.04
N GLU A 336 -22.36 0.81 -3.57
CA GLU A 336 -23.18 -0.37 -3.25
C GLU A 336 -22.56 -1.66 -3.81
N HIS A 337 -21.88 -1.58 -4.95
CA HIS A 337 -21.15 -2.71 -5.52
C HIS A 337 -19.97 -3.15 -4.63
N LEU A 338 -19.34 -2.20 -3.94
CA LEU A 338 -18.32 -2.55 -2.94
C LEU A 338 -18.94 -3.26 -1.73
N GLY A 339 -20.13 -2.85 -1.31
CA GLY A 339 -20.90 -3.54 -0.27
C GLY A 339 -21.16 -5.00 -0.61
N VAL A 340 -21.61 -5.26 -1.85
CA VAL A 340 -21.82 -6.63 -2.36
C VAL A 340 -20.54 -7.47 -2.27
N LEU A 341 -19.39 -6.89 -2.66
CA LEU A 341 -18.10 -7.59 -2.58
C LEU A 341 -17.75 -7.96 -1.13
N VAL A 342 -17.83 -6.99 -0.21
CA VAL A 342 -17.46 -7.19 1.21
C VAL A 342 -18.34 -8.27 1.85
N ASP A 343 -19.65 -8.18 1.64
CA ASP A 343 -20.60 -9.16 2.17
C ASP A 343 -20.35 -10.55 1.58
N ALA A 344 -20.05 -10.64 0.27
CA ALA A 344 -19.73 -11.90 -0.38
C ALA A 344 -18.47 -12.56 0.19
N VAL A 345 -17.41 -11.79 0.49
CA VAL A 345 -16.20 -12.34 1.10
C VAL A 345 -16.52 -12.94 2.47
N HIS A 346 -17.29 -12.22 3.27
CA HIS A 346 -17.66 -12.68 4.62
C HIS A 346 -18.56 -13.92 4.61
N GLU A 347 -19.49 -14.00 3.66
CA GLU A 347 -20.42 -15.11 3.56
C GLU A 347 -19.79 -16.37 2.96
N LEU A 348 -18.96 -16.22 1.92
CA LEU A 348 -18.44 -17.33 1.13
C LEU A 348 -17.14 -17.91 1.67
N SER A 349 -16.35 -17.14 2.43
CA SER A 349 -15.03 -17.59 2.91
C SER A 349 -15.03 -18.61 4.06
N PRO A 350 -16.00 -18.68 5.00
CA PRO A 350 -15.93 -19.59 6.15
C PRO A 350 -15.70 -21.07 5.79
N GLN A 351 -16.21 -21.53 4.65
CA GLN A 351 -16.03 -22.93 4.19
C GLN A 351 -14.57 -23.34 3.93
N TYR A 352 -13.68 -22.37 3.74
CA TYR A 352 -12.24 -22.59 3.51
C TYR A 352 -11.43 -22.65 4.81
N HIS A 353 -12.07 -22.35 5.95
CA HIS A 353 -11.46 -22.31 7.28
C HIS A 353 -12.02 -23.37 8.24
N GLN A 354 -12.88 -24.27 7.73
CA GLN A 354 -13.43 -25.43 8.45
C GLN A 354 -12.49 -26.63 8.43
#